data_AF-A0A1Q3BEB1-F1
#
_entry.id   AF-A0A1Q3BEB1-F1
#
_cell.length_a   1.000
_cell.length_b   1.000
_cell.length_c   1.000
_cell.angle_alpha   90.00
_cell.angle_beta   90.00
_cell.angle_gamma   90.00
#
_symmetry.space_group_name_H-M   'P 1'
#
loop_
_entity.id
_entity.type
_entity.pdbx_description
1 polymer ?
#
loop_
_entity_poly.entity_id
_entity_poly.type
_entity_poly.pdbx_seq_one_letter_code
_entity_poly.pdbx_strand_id
1 'polypeptide(L)'
;VKHNNFVPNGHFKIHWRNYVKTWFNHSAWKTRRRITRQKKAVKISPRPTAGPLRLVVYGQTFNNNMKVRAGKGFILEGLKVGFLLFPKKLAPTIGIGVDHHRKNRSLEGLQANVQRLKTSLNWLSSRDVLHRK
;
A
#
# COMPACT_ATOMS: atom_id res chain seq x y z
N VAL A 1 -20.60 -26.21 36.17
CA VAL A 1 -20.71 -24.74 36.35
C VAL A 1 -21.58 -24.52 37.59
N LYS A 2 -21.13 -23.80 38.61
CA LYS A 2 -22.01 -23.46 39.75
C LYS A 2 -22.92 -22.30 39.32
N HIS A 3 -24.20 -22.35 39.72
CA HIS A 3 -25.25 -21.39 39.36
C HIS A 3 -25.56 -21.33 37.86
N ASN A 4 -26.47 -20.42 37.48
CA ASN A 4 -26.88 -20.15 36.11
C ASN A 4 -25.83 -19.32 35.35
N ASN A 5 -24.64 -19.88 35.14
CA ASN A 5 -23.56 -19.23 34.39
C ASN A 5 -23.36 -19.90 33.02
N PHE A 6 -22.88 -19.12 32.05
CA PHE A 6 -22.50 -19.60 30.73
C PHE A 6 -21.38 -20.65 30.81
N VAL A 7 -21.45 -21.69 29.97
CA VAL A 7 -20.39 -22.72 29.91
C VAL A 7 -19.12 -22.10 29.31
N PRO A 8 -18.00 -22.03 30.05
CA PRO A 8 -16.80 -21.37 29.56
C PRO A 8 -16.19 -22.13 28.37
N ASN A 9 -16.18 -21.52 27.19
CA ASN A 9 -15.48 -22.02 26.01
C ASN A 9 -14.08 -21.37 25.88
N GLY A 10 -13.22 -21.65 26.88
CA GLY A 10 -11.85 -21.16 26.91
C GLY A 10 -10.97 -21.91 25.91
N HIS A 11 -10.40 -21.21 24.92
CA HIS A 11 -9.53 -21.81 23.89
C HIS A 11 -8.09 -22.06 24.39
N PHE A 12 -7.95 -22.51 25.63
CA PHE A 12 -6.69 -22.84 26.30
C PHE A 12 -6.34 -24.31 26.03
N LYS A 13 -6.16 -24.63 24.76
CA LYS A 13 -5.86 -26.00 24.28
C LYS A 13 -4.42 -26.40 24.63
N ILE A 14 -4.02 -27.58 24.15
CA ILE A 14 -2.77 -28.29 24.47
C ILE A 14 -1.57 -27.35 24.68
N HIS A 15 -0.97 -27.43 25.87
CA HIS A 15 0.25 -26.74 26.29
C HIS A 15 0.32 -25.23 25.97
N TRP A 16 -0.81 -24.52 25.99
CA TRP A 16 -0.86 -23.08 25.69
C TRP A 16 0.14 -22.24 26.50
N ARG A 17 0.46 -22.66 27.73
CA ARG A 17 1.41 -22.00 28.63
C ARG A 17 2.84 -21.96 28.05
N ASN A 18 3.22 -22.94 27.22
CA ASN A 18 4.54 -22.99 26.59
C ASN A 18 4.64 -22.02 25.39
N TYR A 19 3.51 -21.57 24.85
CA TYR A 19 3.42 -20.73 23.65
C TYR A 19 2.87 -19.34 23.95
N VAL A 20 3.17 -18.80 25.13
CA VAL A 20 2.75 -17.46 25.52
C VAL A 20 3.59 -16.42 24.78
N LYS A 21 2.99 -15.78 23.78
CA LYS A 21 3.61 -14.65 23.09
C LYS A 21 3.54 -13.40 23.97
N THR A 22 4.68 -12.98 24.50
CA THR A 22 4.80 -11.74 25.27
C THR A 22 5.04 -10.54 24.36
N TRP A 23 4.68 -9.33 24.83
CA TRP A 23 4.78 -8.07 24.09
C TRP A 23 5.82 -7.10 24.68
N PHE A 24 6.72 -7.57 25.55
CA PHE A 24 7.74 -6.75 26.21
C PHE A 24 8.64 -5.99 25.20
N ASN A 25 8.89 -6.59 24.04
CA ASN A 25 9.74 -6.01 22.99
C ASN A 25 9.01 -5.02 22.06
N HIS A 26 7.77 -4.63 22.35
CA HIS A 26 6.98 -3.76 21.46
C HIS A 26 7.62 -2.39 21.22
N SER A 27 8.18 -1.76 22.26
CA SER A 27 8.91 -0.49 22.17
C SER A 27 10.18 -0.64 21.33
N ALA A 28 10.98 -1.68 21.61
CA ALA A 28 12.20 -1.99 20.86
C ALA A 28 11.91 -2.22 19.37
N TRP A 29 10.82 -2.92 19.01
CA TRP A 29 10.40 -3.10 17.62
C TRP A 29 9.97 -1.80 16.95
N LYS A 30 9.30 -0.89 17.67
CA LYS A 30 8.96 0.45 17.14
C LYS A 30 10.22 1.25 16.82
N THR A 31 11.18 1.30 17.74
CA THR A 31 12.47 1.98 17.54
C THR A 31 13.24 1.37 16.37
N ARG A 32 13.33 0.03 16.30
CA ARG A 32 13.95 -0.68 15.18
C ARG A 32 13.32 -0.29 13.83
N ARG A 33 11.98 -0.33 13.72
CA ARG A 33 11.27 0.08 12.48
C ARG A 33 11.53 1.55 12.12
N ARG A 34 11.65 2.45 13.10
CA ARG A 34 11.98 3.87 12.86
C ARG A 34 13.38 4.02 12.27
N ILE A 35 14.38 3.41 12.89
CA ILE A 35 15.78 3.45 12.42
C ILE A 35 15.89 2.85 11.02
N THR A 36 15.26 1.71 10.74
CA THR A 36 15.25 1.10 9.41
C THR A 36 14.63 2.03 8.36
N ARG A 37 13.55 2.76 8.69
CA ARG A 37 12.95 3.75 7.78
C ARG A 37 13.89 4.93 7.51
N GLN A 38 14.60 5.44 8.51
CA GLN A 38 15.58 6.51 8.35
C GLN A 38 16.76 6.06 7.47
N LYS A 39 17.33 4.88 7.74
CA LYS A 39 18.39 4.28 6.90
C LYS A 39 17.93 4.10 5.45
N LYS A 40 16.68 3.65 5.23
CA LYS A 40 16.10 3.52 3.90
C LYS A 40 15.93 4.88 3.21
N ALA A 41 15.52 5.92 3.94
CA ALA A 41 15.34 7.26 3.39
C ALA A 41 16.65 7.85 2.86
N VAL A 42 17.72 7.75 3.67
CA VAL A 42 19.07 8.19 3.26
C VAL A 42 19.54 7.43 2.02
N LYS A 43 19.36 6.10 1.98
CA LYS A 43 19.78 5.27 0.85
C LYS A 43 19.06 5.58 -0.47
N ILE A 44 17.78 5.97 -0.41
CA ILE A 44 16.92 6.13 -1.59
C ILE A 44 16.79 7.60 -2.04
N SER A 45 17.29 8.54 -1.23
CA SER A 45 17.34 9.97 -1.58
C SER A 45 17.88 10.19 -3.00
N PRO A 46 17.20 10.98 -3.85
CA PRO A 46 16.12 11.93 -3.56
C PRO A 46 14.69 11.35 -3.60
N ARG A 47 14.52 10.05 -3.89
CA ARG A 47 13.18 9.46 -4.06
C ARG A 47 12.45 9.30 -2.72
N PRO A 48 11.10 9.42 -2.70
CA PRO A 48 10.33 9.29 -1.46
C PRO A 48 10.37 7.86 -0.88
N THR A 49 10.49 7.76 0.45
CA THR A 49 10.62 6.47 1.17
C THR A 49 9.33 5.62 1.19
N ALA A 50 8.17 6.27 0.98
CA ALA A 50 6.85 5.66 0.99
C ALA A 50 6.68 4.54 -0.07
N GLY A 51 7.57 4.50 -1.06
CA GLY A 51 7.58 3.50 -2.12
C GLY A 51 6.88 3.99 -3.38
N PRO A 52 6.60 3.08 -4.32
CA PRO A 52 6.05 3.46 -5.62
C PRO A 52 4.61 3.95 -5.53
N LEU A 53 4.21 4.80 -6.48
CA LEU A 53 2.84 5.27 -6.64
C LEU A 53 1.90 4.09 -6.88
N ARG A 54 0.78 4.07 -6.16
CA ARG A 54 -0.23 3.01 -6.21
C ARG A 54 -1.59 3.58 -6.61
N LEU A 55 -2.35 2.73 -7.30
CA LEU A 55 -3.74 2.95 -7.71
C LEU A 55 -4.67 3.13 -6.51
N VAL A 56 -5.74 3.90 -6.67
CA VAL A 56 -6.87 3.97 -5.73
C VAL A 56 -7.86 2.85 -6.01
N VAL A 57 -8.24 2.13 -4.95
CA VAL A 57 -9.04 0.91 -5.00
C VAL A 57 -10.13 0.94 -3.93
N TYR A 58 -11.30 0.41 -4.26
CA TYR A 58 -12.41 0.21 -3.32
C TYR A 58 -12.45 -1.22 -2.73
N GLY A 59 -13.18 -1.40 -1.63
CA GLY A 59 -13.49 -2.71 -1.05
C GLY A 59 -14.42 -3.55 -1.95
N GLN A 60 -14.50 -4.86 -1.69
CA GLN A 60 -15.33 -5.78 -2.49
C GLN A 60 -16.78 -5.87 -2.01
N THR A 61 -17.01 -5.79 -0.70
CA THR A 61 -18.34 -5.93 -0.10
C THR A 61 -19.08 -4.59 -0.07
N PHE A 62 -20.42 -4.61 -0.04
CA PHE A 62 -21.26 -3.41 0.00
C PHE A 62 -20.81 -2.41 1.09
N ASN A 63 -20.65 -2.90 2.32
CA ASN A 63 -20.23 -2.07 3.47
C ASN A 63 -18.82 -1.46 3.32
N ASN A 64 -17.94 -2.07 2.51
CA ASN A 64 -16.56 -1.62 2.35
C ASN A 64 -16.29 -0.95 0.99
N ASN A 65 -17.26 -0.92 0.08
CA ASN A 65 -17.09 -0.34 -1.24
C ASN A 65 -16.94 1.20 -1.19
N MET A 66 -17.40 1.86 -0.13
CA MET A 66 -17.15 3.29 0.06
C MET A 66 -15.72 3.61 0.54
N LYS A 67 -15.01 2.62 1.09
CA LYS A 67 -13.66 2.82 1.64
C LYS A 67 -12.62 2.74 0.55
N VAL A 68 -11.87 3.84 0.39
CA VAL A 68 -10.73 3.93 -0.52
C VAL A 68 -9.46 3.42 0.15
N ARG A 69 -8.66 2.63 -0.58
CA ARG A 69 -7.34 2.14 -0.17
C ARG A 69 -6.34 2.19 -1.33
N ALA A 70 -5.06 2.20 -0.98
CA ALA A 70 -3.99 2.03 -1.96
C ALA A 70 -3.93 0.56 -2.43
N GLY A 71 -4.09 0.34 -3.73
CA GLY A 71 -3.95 -0.97 -4.37
C GLY A 71 -2.50 -1.43 -4.49
N LYS A 72 -2.27 -2.55 -5.18
CA LYS A 72 -0.93 -3.07 -5.46
C LYS A 72 -0.19 -2.21 -6.49
N GLY A 73 -0.89 -1.79 -7.54
CA GLY A 73 -0.34 -1.05 -8.67
C GLY A 73 -1.42 -0.65 -9.68
N PHE A 74 -1.03 0.08 -10.72
CA PHE A 74 -1.89 0.48 -11.82
C PHE A 74 -2.10 -0.66 -12.82
N ILE A 75 -3.27 -0.62 -13.45
CA ILE A 75 -3.68 -1.55 -14.50
C ILE A 75 -3.03 -1.13 -15.82
N LEU A 76 -2.70 -2.09 -16.67
CA LEU A 76 -2.05 -1.84 -17.97
C LEU A 76 -2.83 -0.89 -18.87
N GLU A 77 -4.16 -1.00 -18.92
CA GLU A 77 -5.03 -0.11 -19.67
C GLU A 77 -4.91 1.34 -19.18
N GLY A 78 -4.98 1.55 -17.87
CA GLY A 78 -4.82 2.88 -17.27
C GLY A 78 -3.42 3.46 -17.47
N LEU A 79 -2.38 2.62 -17.46
CA LEU A 79 -1.02 3.04 -17.79
C LEU A 79 -0.92 3.48 -19.26
N LYS A 80 -1.50 2.73 -20.19
CA LYS A 80 -1.48 3.10 -21.62
C LYS A 80 -2.18 4.45 -21.87
N VAL A 81 -3.29 4.73 -21.17
CA VAL A 81 -4.07 5.96 -21.34
C VAL A 81 -3.45 7.15 -20.58
N GLY A 82 -2.97 6.93 -19.36
CA GLY A 82 -2.43 8.01 -18.50
C GLY A 82 -0.96 8.30 -18.73
N PHE A 83 -0.21 7.32 -19.22
CA PHE A 83 1.23 7.34 -19.42
C PHE A 83 1.56 7.04 -20.89
N LEU A 84 0.94 7.81 -21.79
CA LEU A 84 0.87 7.65 -23.24
C LEU A 84 2.21 7.38 -23.97
N LEU A 85 3.35 7.68 -23.36
CA LEU A 85 4.67 7.69 -24.03
C LEU A 85 5.63 6.56 -23.63
N PHE A 86 5.35 5.75 -22.60
CA PHE A 86 6.36 4.85 -22.03
C PHE A 86 5.89 3.39 -21.87
N PRO A 87 6.74 2.42 -22.24
CA PRO A 87 6.43 1.00 -22.06
C PRO A 87 6.20 0.63 -20.59
N LYS A 88 5.29 -0.31 -20.34
CA LYS A 88 4.98 -0.89 -19.02
C LYS A 88 6.20 -1.32 -18.20
N LYS A 89 7.31 -1.65 -18.87
CA LYS A 89 8.59 -2.03 -18.25
C LYS A 89 9.32 -0.87 -17.55
N LEU A 90 9.08 0.37 -17.98
CA LEU A 90 9.72 1.56 -17.39
C LEU A 90 8.96 2.11 -16.18
N ALA A 91 7.68 1.78 -16.03
CA ALA A 91 6.86 2.24 -14.91
C ALA A 91 7.47 1.88 -13.53
N PRO A 92 7.93 0.64 -13.26
CA PRO A 92 8.61 0.31 -12.00
C PRO A 92 9.89 1.11 -11.76
N THR A 93 10.66 1.42 -12.80
CA THR A 93 11.92 2.18 -12.73
C THR A 93 11.70 3.60 -12.22
N ILE A 94 10.62 4.24 -12.67
CA ILE A 94 10.20 5.59 -12.27
C ILE A 94 9.54 5.58 -10.87
N GLY A 95 9.17 4.41 -10.37
CA GLY A 95 8.50 4.26 -9.08
C GLY A 95 6.97 4.26 -9.20
N ILE A 96 6.43 3.70 -10.28
CA ILE A 96 4.99 3.44 -10.43
C ILE A 96 4.78 1.93 -10.28
N GLY A 97 3.94 1.52 -9.33
CA GLY A 97 3.60 0.12 -9.15
C GLY A 97 2.70 -0.37 -10.28
N VAL A 98 2.97 -1.55 -10.82
CA VAL A 98 2.16 -2.17 -11.88
C VAL A 98 1.48 -3.42 -11.31
N ASP A 99 0.19 -3.56 -11.57
CA ASP A 99 -0.58 -4.75 -11.23
C ASP A 99 -1.17 -5.37 -12.50
N HIS A 100 -0.59 -6.49 -12.93
CA HIS A 100 -0.97 -7.18 -14.16
C HIS A 100 -2.28 -7.96 -14.03
N HIS A 101 -2.74 -8.26 -12.81
CA HIS A 101 -3.87 -9.18 -12.60
C HIS A 101 -5.20 -8.46 -12.50
N ARG A 102 -5.20 -7.17 -12.16
CA ARG A 102 -6.41 -6.41 -11.93
C ARG A 102 -7.07 -6.02 -13.26
N LYS A 103 -8.40 -6.16 -13.30
CA LYS A 103 -9.25 -5.70 -14.40
C LYS A 103 -10.19 -4.62 -13.88
N ASN A 104 -10.43 -3.57 -14.67
CA ASN A 104 -11.44 -2.57 -14.34
C ASN A 104 -12.79 -3.01 -14.94
N ARG A 105 -13.86 -2.86 -14.15
CA ARG A 105 -15.24 -3.10 -14.59
C ARG A 105 -16.02 -1.79 -14.76
N SER A 106 -15.58 -0.73 -14.09
CA SER A 106 -16.20 0.60 -14.17
C SER A 106 -15.27 1.60 -14.86
N LEU A 107 -15.88 2.46 -15.67
CA LEU A 107 -15.17 3.53 -16.38
C LEU A 107 -14.72 4.63 -15.41
N GLU A 108 -15.55 4.98 -14.44
CA GLU A 108 -15.23 5.97 -13.39
C GLU A 108 -13.95 5.61 -12.64
N GLY A 109 -13.82 4.33 -12.24
CA GLY A 109 -12.64 3.84 -11.54
C GLY A 109 -11.39 3.89 -12.41
N LEU A 110 -11.51 3.70 -13.72
CA LEU A 110 -10.40 3.88 -14.66
C LEU A 110 -10.01 5.36 -14.76
N GLN A 111 -10.97 6.25 -14.96
CA GLN A 111 -10.76 7.68 -15.15
C GLN A 111 -10.13 8.35 -13.91
N ALA A 112 -10.65 8.08 -12.71
CA ALA A 112 -10.11 8.62 -11.46
C ALA A 112 -8.63 8.23 -11.26
N ASN A 113 -8.29 7.02 -11.67
CA ASN A 113 -6.94 6.50 -11.56
C ASN A 113 -5.98 7.00 -12.64
N VAL A 114 -6.47 7.18 -13.87
CA VAL A 114 -5.72 7.87 -14.93
C VAL A 114 -5.42 9.30 -14.52
N GLN A 115 -6.40 10.02 -13.96
CA GLN A 115 -6.21 11.36 -13.42
C GLN A 115 -5.17 11.38 -12.30
N ARG A 116 -5.27 10.46 -11.32
CA ARG A 116 -4.27 10.31 -10.25
C ARG A 116 -2.85 10.13 -10.80
N LEU A 117 -2.70 9.33 -11.84
CA LEU A 117 -1.41 9.08 -12.47
C LEU A 117 -0.86 10.35 -13.13
N LYS A 118 -1.68 11.05 -13.92
CA LYS A 118 -1.31 12.32 -14.57
C LYS A 118 -0.88 13.38 -13.54
N THR A 119 -1.69 13.59 -12.50
CA THR A 119 -1.40 14.57 -11.44
C THR A 119 -0.08 14.26 -10.73
N SER A 120 0.17 12.99 -10.42
CA SER A 120 1.40 12.59 -9.71
C SER A 120 2.65 12.75 -10.57
N LEU A 121 2.54 12.48 -11.88
CA LEU A 121 3.64 12.66 -12.82
C LEU A 121 3.96 14.13 -13.07
N ASN A 122 2.94 14.97 -13.21
CA ASN A 122 3.13 16.42 -13.31
C ASN A 122 3.90 16.95 -12.11
N TRP A 123 3.53 16.51 -10.90
CA TRP A 123 4.24 16.89 -9.68
C TRP A 123 5.70 16.41 -9.65
N LEU A 124 5.98 15.20 -10.14
CA LEU A 124 7.36 14.69 -10.25
C LEU A 124 8.19 15.52 -11.23
N SER A 125 7.63 15.83 -12.41
CA SER A 125 8.28 16.67 -13.43
C SER A 125 8.65 18.05 -12.89
N SER A 126 7.71 18.72 -12.20
CA SER A 126 7.96 20.03 -11.60
C SER A 126 9.03 20.02 -10.51
N ARG A 127 9.18 18.91 -9.76
CA ARG A 127 10.21 18.75 -8.74
C ARG A 127 11.61 18.57 -9.32
N ASP A 128 11.73 17.78 -10.39
CA ASP A 128 13.02 17.55 -11.06
C ASP A 128 13.57 18.84 -11.69
N VAL A 129 12.69 19.76 -12.11
CA VAL A 129 13.09 21.10 -12.60
C VAL A 129 13.62 21.99 -11.46
N LEU A 130 13.01 21.92 -10.27
CA LEU A 130 13.42 22.72 -9.11
C LEU A 130 14.72 22.24 -8.45
N HIS A 131 15.05 20.95 -8.56
CA HIS A 131 16.26 20.36 -7.96
C HIS A 131 17.46 20.25 -8.91
N ARG A 132 17.33 20.70 -10.18
CA ARG A 132 18.43 20.77 -11.15
C ARG A 132 19.12 22.14 -11.23
N LYS A 133 18.76 23.10 -10.36
CA LYS A 133 19.46 24.37 -10.19
C LYS A 133 20.31 24.33 -8.94
#